data_AF-A0A238YYW0-F1
#
_entry.id   AF-A0A238YYW0-F1
#
_cell.length_a   1.000
_cell.length_b   1.000
_cell.length_c   1.000
_cell.angle_alpha   90.00
_cell.angle_beta   90.00
_cell.angle_gamma   90.00
#
_symmetry.space_group_name_H-M   'P 1'
#
loop_
_entity.id
_entity.type
_entity.pdbx_description
1 polymer ?
#
loop_
_entity_poly.entity_id
_entity_poly.type
_entity_poly.pdbx_seq_one_letter_code
_entity_poly.pdbx_strand_id
1 'polypeptide(L)'
;MSGWSQVRRRYQLVYAVAEDITRHGARALDGWLAEIDAEFGDLGAFLKDVQRRWHTAVDAHLDGVLERQPQEMAAAVAAAFAAADRANASLVRLLDAADGHPALEAGRQRHRSEVLTATGVDPAALPGAAEEPTGRGDDRCPIRRTRRVLRGARRAGDSGDSGGRSRQMSGRSA
;
A
#
# COMPACT_ATOMS: atom_id res chain seq x y z
N MET A 1 -30.67 2.06 5.68
CA MET A 1 -29.98 1.34 4.58
C MET A 1 -29.59 -0.02 5.10
N SER A 2 -29.96 -1.12 4.45
CA SER A 2 -29.58 -2.45 4.94
C SER A 2 -28.08 -2.71 4.69
N GLY A 3 -27.44 -3.48 5.56
CA GLY A 3 -26.03 -3.85 5.40
C GLY A 3 -25.73 -4.53 4.06
N TRP A 4 -26.70 -5.30 3.53
CA TRP A 4 -26.61 -5.95 2.22
C TRP A 4 -26.47 -4.97 1.05
N SER A 5 -27.22 -3.85 1.07
CA SER A 5 -27.11 -2.83 0.03
C SER A 5 -25.73 -2.18 0.02
N GLN A 6 -25.14 -1.96 1.19
CA GLN A 6 -23.80 -1.37 1.30
C GLN A 6 -22.71 -2.33 0.80
N VAL A 7 -22.78 -3.61 1.18
CA VAL A 7 -21.83 -4.64 0.69
C VAL A 7 -21.89 -4.74 -0.83
N ARG A 8 -23.09 -4.77 -1.41
CA ARG A 8 -23.27 -4.83 -2.87
C ARG A 8 -22.67 -3.61 -3.57
N ARG A 9 -22.89 -2.39 -3.06
CA ARG A 9 -22.32 -1.18 -3.67
C ARG A 9 -20.80 -1.16 -3.61
N ARG A 10 -20.22 -1.49 -2.45
CA ARG A 10 -18.76 -1.65 -2.31
C ARG A 10 -18.20 -2.73 -3.23
N TYR A 11 -18.95 -3.81 -3.44
CA TYR A 11 -18.57 -4.83 -4.39
C TYR A 11 -18.48 -4.28 -5.80
N GLN A 12 -19.56 -3.64 -6.27
CA GLN A 12 -19.66 -3.06 -7.61
C GLN A 12 -18.62 -1.97 -7.84
N LEU A 13 -18.41 -1.08 -6.88
CA LEU A 13 -17.44 0.02 -7.01
C LEU A 13 -16.00 -0.51 -7.20
N VAL A 14 -15.58 -1.49 -6.40
CA VAL A 14 -14.24 -2.10 -6.54
C VAL A 14 -14.01 -2.63 -7.96
N TYR A 15 -14.96 -3.38 -8.51
CA TYR A 15 -14.80 -3.95 -9.86
C TYR A 15 -14.93 -2.89 -10.97
N ALA A 16 -15.78 -1.88 -10.79
CA ALA A 16 -15.89 -0.77 -11.73
C ALA A 16 -14.55 -0.01 -11.85
N VAL A 17 -13.95 0.35 -10.71
CA VAL A 17 -12.63 1.02 -10.66
C VAL A 17 -11.53 0.15 -11.26
N ALA A 18 -11.50 -1.14 -10.90
CA ALA A 18 -10.50 -2.08 -11.39
C ALA A 18 -10.58 -2.30 -12.91
N GLU A 19 -11.78 -2.41 -13.45
CA GLU A 19 -12.01 -2.47 -14.90
C GLU A 19 -11.60 -1.18 -15.60
N ASP A 20 -11.92 -0.03 -15.01
CA ASP A 20 -11.61 1.26 -15.61
C ASP A 20 -10.09 1.50 -15.69
N ILE A 21 -9.35 1.14 -14.64
CA ILE A 21 -7.88 1.15 -14.64
C ILE A 21 -7.31 0.16 -15.67
N THR A 22 -7.96 -0.99 -15.85
CA THR A 22 -7.53 -1.96 -16.88
C THR A 22 -7.65 -1.38 -18.29
N ARG A 23 -8.68 -0.54 -18.53
CA ARG A 23 -8.91 0.10 -19.84
C ARG A 23 -8.09 1.37 -20.06
N HIS A 24 -7.94 2.19 -19.03
CA HIS A 24 -7.45 3.57 -19.16
C HIS A 24 -6.15 3.84 -18.36
N GLY A 25 -5.62 2.83 -17.66
CA GLY A 25 -4.40 2.92 -16.87
C GLY A 25 -4.59 3.57 -15.50
N ALA A 26 -3.50 3.74 -14.76
CA ALA A 26 -3.51 4.18 -13.37
C ALA A 26 -4.17 5.56 -13.15
N ARG A 27 -4.09 6.47 -14.13
CA ARG A 27 -4.71 7.81 -14.06
C ARG A 27 -6.23 7.77 -13.97
N ALA A 28 -6.86 6.66 -14.37
CA ALA A 28 -8.30 6.48 -14.24
C ALA A 28 -8.76 6.57 -12.78
N LEU A 29 -7.90 6.17 -11.82
CA LEU A 29 -8.21 6.18 -10.39
C LEU A 29 -8.59 7.58 -9.87
N ASP A 30 -8.01 8.64 -10.45
CA ASP A 30 -8.29 10.02 -10.05
C ASP A 30 -9.76 10.38 -10.24
N GLY A 31 -10.41 9.81 -11.26
CA GLY A 31 -11.83 10.02 -11.56
C GLY A 31 -12.79 9.35 -10.57
N TRP A 32 -12.30 8.43 -9.72
CA TRP A 32 -13.11 7.66 -8.78
C TRP A 32 -12.92 8.09 -7.32
N LEU A 33 -12.02 9.05 -7.04
CA LEU A 33 -11.67 9.40 -5.67
C LEU A 33 -12.87 9.87 -4.85
N ALA A 34 -13.82 10.59 -5.46
CA ALA A 34 -15.02 11.07 -4.78
C ALA A 34 -15.97 9.93 -4.39
N GLU A 35 -16.22 8.97 -5.28
CA GLU A 35 -17.05 7.79 -5.02
C GLU A 35 -16.38 6.85 -4.02
N ILE A 36 -15.06 6.70 -4.11
CA ILE A 36 -14.26 5.93 -3.16
C ILE A 36 -14.36 6.54 -1.76
N ASP A 37 -14.17 7.85 -1.63
CA ASP A 37 -14.32 8.55 -0.36
C ASP A 37 -15.74 8.40 0.21
N ALA A 38 -16.76 8.55 -0.62
CA ALA A 38 -18.16 8.42 -0.20
C ALA A 38 -18.51 7.01 0.33
N GLU A 39 -17.98 5.93 -0.27
CA GLU A 39 -18.34 4.55 0.11
C GLU A 39 -17.37 3.90 1.10
N PHE A 40 -16.09 4.29 1.07
CA PHE A 40 -15.01 3.70 1.88
C PHE A 40 -14.42 4.65 2.92
N GLY A 41 -14.66 5.96 2.81
CA GLY A 41 -14.16 7.00 3.72
C GLY A 41 -12.75 7.49 3.39
N ASP A 42 -11.95 6.70 2.70
CA ASP A 42 -10.67 7.10 2.11
C ASP A 42 -10.16 6.04 1.11
N LEU A 43 -9.17 6.43 0.30
CA LEU A 43 -8.51 5.52 -0.67
C LEU A 43 -7.81 4.34 0.01
N GLY A 44 -7.25 4.53 1.21
CA GLY A 44 -6.56 3.47 1.93
C GLY A 44 -7.49 2.34 2.37
N ALA A 45 -8.70 2.67 2.83
CA ALA A 45 -9.74 1.71 3.19
C ALA A 45 -10.23 0.95 1.96
N PHE A 46 -10.38 1.63 0.82
CA PHE A 46 -10.67 1.00 -0.46
C PHE A 46 -9.58 0.00 -0.89
N LEU A 47 -8.32 0.43 -0.89
CA LEU A 47 -7.19 -0.42 -1.29
C LEU A 47 -7.03 -1.64 -0.38
N LYS A 48 -7.29 -1.50 0.93
CA LYS A 48 -7.33 -2.64 1.87
C LYS A 48 -8.44 -3.62 1.53
N ASP A 49 -9.61 -3.14 1.08
CA ASP A 49 -10.71 -4.00 0.65
C ASP A 49 -10.34 -4.79 -0.61
N VAL A 50 -9.73 -4.12 -1.59
CA VAL A 50 -9.21 -4.74 -2.83
C VAL A 50 -8.18 -5.81 -2.49
N GLN A 51 -7.19 -5.46 -1.68
CA GLN A 51 -6.15 -6.39 -1.23
C GLN A 51 -6.74 -7.61 -0.51
N ARG A 52 -7.71 -7.39 0.39
CA ARG A 52 -8.37 -8.50 1.10
C ARG A 52 -9.05 -9.46 0.12
N ARG A 53 -9.75 -8.96 -0.90
CA ARG A 53 -10.41 -9.81 -1.90
C ARG A 53 -9.42 -10.63 -2.71
N TRP A 54 -8.30 -10.02 -3.11
CA TRP A 54 -7.23 -10.74 -3.80
C TRP A 54 -6.59 -11.80 -2.90
N HIS A 55 -6.25 -11.48 -1.65
CA HIS A 55 -5.74 -12.47 -0.68
C HIS A 55 -6.73 -13.63 -0.48
N THR A 56 -8.03 -13.36 -0.35
CA THR A 56 -9.06 -14.42 -0.25
C THR A 56 -9.06 -15.35 -1.46
N ALA A 57 -8.80 -14.83 -2.66
CA ALA A 57 -8.68 -15.66 -3.85
C ALA A 57 -7.39 -16.51 -3.83
N VAL A 58 -6.27 -15.95 -3.38
CA VAL A 58 -5.02 -16.68 -3.17
C VAL A 58 -5.20 -17.80 -2.14
N ASP A 59 -5.77 -17.49 -0.98
CA ASP A 59 -6.02 -18.43 0.11
C ASP A 59 -6.87 -19.63 -0.37
N ALA A 60 -7.93 -19.38 -1.14
CA ALA A 60 -8.76 -20.44 -1.70
C ALA A 60 -7.99 -21.40 -2.63
N HIS A 61 -6.97 -20.92 -3.34
CA HIS A 61 -6.09 -21.77 -4.14
C HIS A 61 -5.04 -22.48 -3.28
N LEU A 62 -4.53 -21.83 -2.23
CA LEU A 62 -3.56 -22.40 -1.29
C LEU A 62 -4.18 -23.52 -0.44
N ASP A 63 -5.45 -23.42 -0.06
CA ASP A 63 -6.16 -24.50 0.65
C ASP A 63 -6.01 -25.83 -0.09
N GLY A 64 -6.25 -25.82 -1.41
CA GLY A 64 -6.07 -27.02 -2.23
C GLY A 64 -4.60 -27.49 -2.35
N VAL A 65 -3.62 -26.61 -2.19
CA VAL A 65 -2.19 -26.99 -2.15
C VAL A 65 -1.87 -27.67 -0.81
N LEU A 66 -2.33 -27.08 0.30
CA LEU A 66 -2.13 -27.59 1.66
C LEU A 66 -2.78 -28.96 1.86
N GLU A 67 -3.97 -29.18 1.28
CA GLU A 67 -4.65 -30.48 1.32
C GLU A 67 -3.87 -31.58 0.59
N ARG A 68 -3.25 -31.26 -0.55
CA ARG A 68 -2.54 -32.25 -1.39
C ARG A 68 -1.10 -32.52 -0.96
N GLN A 69 -0.48 -31.60 -0.22
CA GLN A 69 0.92 -31.66 0.23
C GLN A 69 1.90 -32.12 -0.86
N PRO A 70 2.01 -31.39 -1.98
CA PRO A 70 2.88 -31.78 -3.07
C PRO A 70 4.35 -31.79 -2.63
N GLN A 71 5.15 -32.67 -3.25
CA GLN A 71 6.59 -32.75 -3.03
C GLN A 71 7.29 -31.42 -3.37
N GLU A 72 6.86 -30.79 -4.47
CA GLU A 72 7.36 -29.49 -4.93
C GLU A 72 6.49 -28.33 -4.42
N MET A 73 6.53 -28.08 -3.09
CA MET A 73 5.67 -27.08 -2.44
C MET A 73 5.82 -25.68 -3.06
N ALA A 74 7.05 -25.21 -3.32
CA ALA A 74 7.29 -23.88 -3.88
C ALA A 74 6.64 -23.70 -5.27
N ALA A 75 6.72 -24.71 -6.14
CA ALA A 75 6.10 -24.67 -7.45
C ALA A 75 4.56 -24.66 -7.36
N ALA A 76 3.99 -25.42 -6.41
CA ALA A 76 2.56 -25.45 -6.20
C ALA A 76 2.02 -24.12 -5.63
N VAL A 77 2.74 -23.50 -4.70
CA VAL A 77 2.42 -22.17 -4.17
C VAL A 77 2.48 -21.13 -5.29
N ALA A 78 3.54 -21.11 -6.10
CA ALA A 78 3.63 -20.20 -7.25
C ALA A 78 2.47 -20.37 -8.23
N ALA A 79 2.08 -21.62 -8.52
CA ALA A 79 0.93 -21.91 -9.38
C ALA A 79 -0.40 -21.41 -8.79
N ALA A 80 -0.57 -21.49 -7.46
CA ALA A 80 -1.75 -20.98 -6.75
C ALA A 80 -1.86 -19.45 -6.87
N PHE A 81 -0.76 -18.72 -6.63
CA PHE A 81 -0.71 -17.26 -6.84
C PHE A 81 -1.04 -16.91 -8.29
N ALA A 82 -0.38 -17.55 -9.27
CA ALA A 82 -0.63 -17.29 -10.67
C ALA A 82 -2.07 -17.61 -11.10
N ALA A 83 -2.72 -18.61 -10.48
CA ALA A 83 -4.13 -18.90 -10.72
C ALA A 83 -5.05 -17.80 -10.17
N ALA A 84 -4.80 -17.34 -8.94
CA ALA A 84 -5.52 -16.25 -8.32
C ALA A 84 -5.40 -14.95 -9.13
N ASP A 85 -4.19 -14.65 -9.60
CA ASP A 85 -3.89 -13.46 -10.41
C ASP A 85 -4.63 -13.48 -11.74
N ARG A 86 -4.65 -14.63 -12.44
CA ARG A 86 -5.41 -14.78 -13.69
C ARG A 86 -6.91 -14.61 -13.46
N ALA A 87 -7.44 -15.19 -12.39
CA ALA A 87 -8.86 -15.08 -12.07
C ALA A 87 -9.27 -13.66 -11.66
N ASN A 88 -8.35 -12.87 -11.12
CA ASN A 88 -8.61 -11.54 -10.56
C ASN A 88 -7.73 -10.45 -11.20
N ALA A 89 -7.44 -10.57 -12.50
CA ALA A 89 -6.45 -9.74 -13.18
C ALA A 89 -6.71 -8.23 -13.04
N SER A 90 -7.98 -7.80 -13.03
CA SER A 90 -8.34 -6.39 -12.83
C SER A 90 -8.00 -5.89 -11.42
N LEU A 91 -8.19 -6.71 -10.38
CA LEU A 91 -7.81 -6.36 -9.01
C LEU A 91 -6.29 -6.26 -8.88
N VAL A 92 -5.54 -7.18 -9.51
CA VAL A 92 -4.07 -7.13 -9.55
C VAL A 92 -3.61 -5.83 -10.21
N ARG A 93 -4.16 -5.47 -11.37
CA ARG A 93 -3.85 -4.20 -12.05
C ARG A 93 -4.11 -2.97 -11.19
N LEU A 94 -5.21 -2.96 -10.43
CA LEU A 94 -5.51 -1.89 -9.49
C LEU A 94 -4.50 -1.83 -8.33
N LEU A 95 -4.10 -2.98 -7.77
CA LEU A 95 -3.08 -3.05 -6.72
C LEU A 95 -1.69 -2.63 -7.22
N ASP A 96 -1.34 -2.98 -8.46
CA ASP A 96 -0.10 -2.55 -9.12
C ASP A 96 -0.09 -1.04 -9.35
N ALA A 97 -1.22 -0.47 -9.80
CA ALA A 97 -1.36 0.97 -9.98
C ALA A 97 -1.20 1.75 -8.67
N ALA A 98 -1.50 1.10 -7.54
CA ALA A 98 -1.36 1.64 -6.19
C ALA A 98 -0.08 1.16 -5.47
N ASP A 99 0.90 0.62 -6.20
CA ASP A 99 2.11 0.10 -5.59
C ASP A 99 2.87 1.16 -4.77
N GLY A 100 3.38 0.76 -3.60
CA GLY A 100 4.02 1.65 -2.64
C GLY A 100 3.06 2.54 -1.83
N HIS A 101 1.74 2.38 -1.98
CA HIS A 101 0.78 3.06 -1.10
C HIS A 101 0.84 2.46 0.32
N PRO A 102 1.06 3.27 1.38
CA PRO A 102 1.34 2.76 2.73
C PRO A 102 0.20 1.95 3.35
N ALA A 103 -1.03 2.10 2.87
CA ALA A 103 -2.18 1.32 3.34
C ALA A 103 -2.06 -0.18 3.03
N LEU A 104 -1.26 -0.57 2.02
CA LEU A 104 -1.12 -1.95 1.56
C LEU A 104 -0.03 -2.72 2.30
N GLU A 105 0.99 -2.03 2.81
CA GLU A 105 2.22 -2.65 3.36
C GLU A 105 1.92 -3.62 4.51
N ALA A 106 1.13 -3.18 5.49
CA ALA A 106 0.80 -4.01 6.64
C ALA A 106 0.01 -5.27 6.23
N GLY A 107 -0.83 -5.19 5.19
CA GLY A 107 -1.55 -6.33 4.66
C GLY A 107 -0.64 -7.29 3.87
N ARG A 108 0.27 -6.76 3.04
CA ARG A 108 1.25 -7.56 2.28
C ARG A 108 2.16 -8.34 3.22
N GLN A 109 2.69 -7.66 4.24
CA GLN A 109 3.58 -8.29 5.21
C GLN A 109 2.88 -9.38 6.02
N ARG A 110 1.63 -9.14 6.45
CA ARG A 110 0.84 -10.13 7.18
C ARG A 110 0.59 -11.38 6.33
N HIS A 111 0.08 -11.21 5.12
CA HIS A 111 -0.23 -12.33 4.23
C HIS A 111 1.04 -13.10 3.85
N ARG A 112 2.15 -12.41 3.58
CA ARG A 112 3.46 -13.06 3.38
C ARG A 112 3.86 -13.95 4.56
N SER A 113 3.72 -13.44 5.79
CA SER A 113 4.02 -14.21 7.00
C SER A 113 3.07 -15.41 7.19
N GLU A 114 1.78 -15.24 6.88
CA GLU A 114 0.78 -16.31 6.94
C GLU A 114 1.10 -17.44 5.94
N VAL A 115 1.38 -17.08 4.67
CA VAL A 115 1.76 -18.04 3.63
C VAL A 115 3.06 -18.77 3.98
N LEU A 116 4.08 -18.04 4.44
CA LEU A 116 5.35 -18.63 4.87
C LEU A 116 5.14 -19.61 6.04
N THR A 117 4.30 -19.24 7.01
CA THR A 117 4.02 -20.11 8.16
C THR A 117 3.26 -21.37 7.75
N ALA A 118 2.28 -21.24 6.86
CA ALA A 118 1.44 -22.36 6.44
C ALA A 118 2.14 -23.33 5.48
N THR A 119 2.97 -22.81 4.57
CA THR A 119 3.53 -23.58 3.45
C THR A 119 5.04 -23.82 3.57
N GLY A 120 5.73 -23.07 4.44
CA GLY A 120 7.19 -23.03 4.49
C GLY A 120 7.83 -22.26 3.33
N VAL A 121 7.04 -21.67 2.43
CA VAL A 121 7.50 -20.97 1.22
C VAL A 121 7.29 -19.47 1.39
N ASP A 122 8.33 -18.69 1.17
CA ASP A 122 8.23 -17.23 1.14
C ASP A 122 7.71 -16.77 -0.24
N PRO A 123 6.50 -16.20 -0.34
CA PRO A 123 5.94 -15.77 -1.62
C PRO A 123 6.76 -14.67 -2.30
N ALA A 124 7.54 -13.88 -1.56
CA ALA A 124 8.40 -12.86 -2.15
C ALA A 124 9.66 -13.44 -2.84
N ALA A 125 9.99 -14.71 -2.58
CA ALA A 125 11.10 -15.40 -3.20
C ALA A 125 10.68 -16.22 -4.44
N LEU A 126 9.39 -16.24 -4.78
CA LEU A 126 8.88 -17.01 -5.90
C LEU A 126 9.28 -16.37 -7.24
N PRO A 127 9.68 -17.17 -8.24
CA PRO A 127 9.97 -16.68 -9.57
C PRO A 127 8.71 -16.03 -10.17
N GLY A 128 8.85 -14.80 -10.69
CA GLY A 128 7.75 -13.99 -11.20
C GLY A 128 7.26 -12.87 -10.28
N ALA A 129 7.67 -12.83 -9.00
CA ALA A 129 7.36 -11.71 -8.09
C ALA A 129 8.17 -10.43 -8.37
N ALA A 130 9.24 -10.53 -9.17
CA ALA A 130 10.21 -9.46 -9.42
C ALA A 130 10.67 -9.39 -10.89
N GLU A 131 9.81 -9.72 -11.86
CA GLU A 131 10.09 -9.29 -13.24
C GLU A 131 9.74 -7.80 -13.36
N GLU A 132 10.73 -6.96 -13.04
CA GLU A 132 10.74 -5.55 -13.41
C GLU A 132 10.38 -5.44 -14.90
N PRO A 133 9.38 -4.62 -15.28
CA PRO A 133 9.19 -4.29 -16.67
C PRO A 133 10.41 -3.46 -17.09
N THR A 134 11.35 -4.10 -17.78
CA THR A 134 12.31 -3.43 -18.66
C THR A 134 11.56 -2.92 -19.89
N GLY A 135 10.61 -2.03 -19.63
CA GLY A 135 9.72 -1.41 -20.59
C GLY A 135 9.70 0.08 -20.34
N ARG A 136 10.71 0.75 -20.89
CA ARG A 136 10.82 2.20 -21.10
C ARG A 136 9.44 2.83 -21.38
N GLY A 137 8.84 3.43 -20.36
CA GLY A 137 7.59 4.18 -20.41
C GLY A 137 7.66 5.28 -19.36
N ASP A 138 8.22 6.42 -19.77
CA ASP A 138 8.44 7.61 -18.95
C ASP A 138 7.08 8.28 -18.69
N ASP A 139 6.35 7.84 -17.66
CA ASP A 139 5.18 8.53 -17.12
C ASP A 139 5.31 8.59 -15.60
N ARG A 140 6.08 9.60 -15.15
CA ARG A 140 6.27 9.92 -13.74
C ARG A 140 4.92 10.24 -13.10
N CYS A 141 4.39 9.30 -12.32
CA CYS A 141 3.30 9.55 -11.39
C CYS A 141 3.82 10.42 -10.22
N PRO A 142 3.14 11.53 -9.84
CA PRO A 142 3.68 12.52 -8.90
C PRO A 142 3.52 12.16 -7.40
N ILE A 143 3.06 10.95 -7.05
CA ILE A 143 2.58 10.64 -5.68
C ILE A 143 3.74 10.49 -4.65
N ARG A 144 5.01 10.53 -5.07
CA ARG A 144 6.17 10.55 -4.15
C ARG A 144 6.73 11.95 -3.88
N ARG A 145 5.98 12.83 -3.18
CA ARG A 145 6.58 14.00 -2.49
C ARG A 145 5.83 14.42 -1.23
N THR A 146 5.97 13.67 -0.14
CA THR A 146 5.90 14.24 1.22
C THR A 146 6.74 13.42 2.19
N ARG A 147 8.06 13.58 2.10
CA ARG A 147 8.97 13.42 3.24
C ARG A 147 10.36 13.97 2.87
N ARG A 148 10.53 15.29 3.00
CA ARG A 148 11.87 15.83 3.27
C ARG A 148 11.86 16.47 4.64
N VAL A 149 12.44 15.71 5.55
CA VAL A 149 12.86 16.05 6.90
C VAL A 149 13.54 17.43 6.91
N LEU A 150 12.96 18.38 7.65
CA LEU A 150 13.67 19.59 8.09
C LEU A 150 14.64 19.18 9.19
N ARG A 151 15.92 19.02 8.85
CA ARG A 151 17.01 18.95 9.82
C ARG A 151 18.25 19.64 9.26
N GLY A 152 18.64 20.72 9.94
CA GLY A 152 20.03 21.15 10.04
C GLY A 152 20.47 22.29 9.11
N ALA A 153 20.34 23.52 9.60
CA ALA A 153 21.33 24.56 9.33
C ALA A 153 21.72 25.21 10.66
N ARG A 154 22.91 24.85 11.17
CA ARG A 154 23.64 25.54 12.23
C ARG A 154 24.85 26.22 11.59
N ARG A 155 25.22 27.38 12.18
CA ARG A 155 26.42 28.23 11.95
C ARG A 155 26.30 29.16 10.73
N ALA A 156 26.73 30.42 10.75
CA ALA A 156 27.53 31.19 11.69
C ALA A 156 27.09 32.67 11.62
N GLY A 157 27.20 33.39 12.74
CA GLY A 157 26.94 34.82 12.82
C GLY A 157 27.64 35.35 14.07
N ASP A 158 28.91 35.62 13.89
CA ASP A 158 29.84 36.20 14.86
C ASP A 158 29.66 37.72 14.92
N SER A 159 30.05 38.30 16.06
CA SER A 159 30.43 39.70 16.29
C SER A 159 29.34 40.76 16.48
N GLY A 160 29.28 41.26 17.72
CA GLY A 160 28.48 42.42 18.14
C GLY A 160 28.77 42.76 19.60
N ASP A 161 29.99 43.26 19.84
CA ASP A 161 30.50 43.85 21.08
C ASP A 161 29.73 45.13 21.50
N SER A 162 29.95 45.57 22.75
CA SER A 162 29.44 46.77 23.45
C SER A 162 28.11 46.55 24.19
N GLY A 163 27.98 46.63 25.50
CA GLY A 163 28.75 47.36 26.52
C GLY A 163 27.71 48.03 27.44
N GLY A 164 27.83 47.91 28.76
CA GLY A 164 26.96 48.69 29.66
C GLY A 164 26.71 48.09 31.04
N ARG A 165 27.61 48.40 31.97
CA ARG A 165 27.41 48.26 33.41
C ARG A 165 26.17 49.05 33.86
N SER A 166 25.42 48.54 34.84
CA SER A 166 25.08 49.32 36.03
C SER A 166 24.54 48.45 37.17
N ARG A 167 25.17 48.62 38.33
CA ARG A 167 24.75 48.19 39.67
C ARG A 167 23.49 48.95 40.08
N GLN A 168 22.67 48.34 40.93
CA GLN A 168 22.07 48.86 42.17
C GLN A 168 21.20 47.72 42.75
N MET A 169 21.59 47.02 43.82
CA MET A 169 21.51 47.39 45.24
C MET A 169 20.15 47.94 45.70
N SER A 170 19.51 47.14 46.56
CA SER A 170 18.50 47.43 47.61
C SER A 170 17.38 46.38 47.46
N GLY A 171 17.17 45.42 48.35
CA GLY A 171 17.14 45.54 49.79
C GLY A 171 15.69 45.63 50.25
N ARG A 172 15.38 44.83 51.28
CA ARG A 172 14.37 45.07 52.33
C ARG A 172 13.08 44.23 52.28
N SER A 173 12.95 43.50 53.38
CA SER A 173 11.86 42.71 53.93
C SER A 173 10.51 43.44 54.03
N ALA A 174 9.42 42.67 54.01
CA ALA A 174 8.64 42.34 55.20
C ALA A 174 7.88 41.02 54.95
#